data_AF-A0A4R1WUS3-F1
#
_entry.id   AF-A0A4R1WUS3-F1
#
_cell.length_a   1.000
_cell.length_b   1.000
_cell.length_c   1.000
_cell.angle_alpha   90.00
_cell.angle_beta   90.00
_cell.angle_gamma   90.00
#
_symmetry.space_group_name_H-M   'P 1'
#
loop_
_entity.id
_entity.type
_entity.pdbx_description
1 polymer ?
#
loop_
_entity_poly.entity_id
_entity_poly.type
_entity_poly.pdbx_seq_one_letter_code
_entity_poly.pdbx_strand_id
1 'polypeptide(L)'
;MTEVAGHHREDLSIDQHLALRTASRRLGEEFSSIYGTETIERFLHSSYDQFATGSTVPNFLPLLAERFARQRLTALARVEGHGDDGRPVVLFLCVHNAGRSQMALGFFEHLAGDAAIAWSGGSEPGVEINPSAVAAMAERGIDISTEYPKPWTDEVSACS
;
A
#
# COMPACT_ATOMS: atom_id res chain seq x y z
N MET A 1 1.90 -20.08 24.49
CA MET A 1 1.76 -21.03 23.37
C MET A 1 0.38 -20.78 22.80
N THR A 2 0.27 -19.80 21.92
CA THR A 2 -1.02 -19.34 21.39
C THR A 2 -0.92 -19.52 19.88
N GLU A 3 -1.72 -20.43 19.36
CA GLU A 3 -1.78 -20.79 17.94
C GLU A 3 -2.08 -19.56 17.09
N VAL A 4 -1.24 -19.30 16.09
CA VAL A 4 -1.49 -18.27 15.09
C VAL A 4 -2.48 -18.85 14.08
N ALA A 5 -3.59 -18.13 13.93
CA ALA A 5 -4.75 -18.48 13.12
C ALA A 5 -4.39 -18.85 11.68
N GLY A 6 -4.51 -20.15 11.36
CA GLY A 6 -4.45 -20.67 9.98
C GLY A 6 -5.80 -20.67 9.25
N HIS A 7 -6.77 -19.86 9.68
CA HIS A 7 -8.19 -20.06 9.32
C HIS A 7 -8.74 -19.19 8.16
N HIS A 8 -7.90 -18.45 7.42
CA HIS A 8 -8.37 -17.57 6.33
C HIS A 8 -8.12 -18.09 4.91
N ARG A 9 -7.46 -19.25 4.75
CA ARG A 9 -7.07 -19.76 3.42
C ARG A 9 -8.20 -20.38 2.60
N GLU A 10 -9.36 -20.68 3.20
CA GLU A 10 -10.41 -21.49 2.55
C GLU A 10 -11.63 -20.71 2.05
N ASP A 11 -11.74 -19.39 2.29
CA ASP A 11 -12.95 -18.59 1.99
C ASP A 11 -12.80 -17.58 0.83
N LEU A 12 -11.74 -17.69 0.04
CA LEU A 12 -11.52 -16.84 -1.13
C LEU A 12 -12.32 -17.36 -2.34
N SER A 13 -13.05 -16.47 -3.02
CA SER A 13 -13.68 -16.82 -4.29
C SER A 13 -12.63 -17.23 -5.34
N ILE A 14 -13.03 -17.99 -6.35
CA ILE A 14 -12.16 -18.38 -7.48
C ILE A 14 -11.59 -17.12 -8.15
N ASP A 15 -12.40 -16.07 -8.31
CA ASP A 15 -11.98 -14.81 -8.93
C ASP A 15 -10.90 -14.10 -8.10
N GLN A 16 -11.02 -14.10 -6.77
CA GLN A 16 -10.00 -13.53 -5.88
C GLN A 16 -8.69 -14.31 -5.94
N HIS A 17 -8.76 -15.65 -5.98
CA HIS A 17 -7.57 -16.49 -6.15
C HIS A 17 -6.87 -16.21 -7.49
N LEU A 18 -7.63 -16.09 -8.58
CA LEU A 18 -7.08 -15.79 -9.90
C LEU A 18 -6.46 -14.39 -9.93
N ALA A 19 -7.12 -13.40 -9.30
CA ALA A 19 -6.61 -12.04 -9.19
C ALA A 19 -5.28 -11.99 -8.41
N LEU A 20 -5.19 -12.66 -7.26
CA LEU A 20 -3.95 -12.72 -6.47
C LEU A 20 -2.82 -13.44 -7.21
N ARG A 21 -3.10 -14.53 -7.93
CA ARG A 21 -2.09 -15.18 -8.78
C ARG A 21 -1.59 -14.26 -9.89
N THR A 22 -2.50 -13.50 -10.50
CA THR A 22 -2.15 -12.54 -11.54
C THR A 22 -1.30 -11.40 -10.99
N ALA A 23 -1.65 -10.87 -9.82
CA ALA A 23 -0.87 -9.86 -9.10
C ALA A 23 0.52 -10.38 -8.73
N SER A 24 0.62 -11.60 -8.20
CA SER A 24 1.90 -12.26 -7.87
C SER A 24 2.80 -12.34 -9.10
N ARG A 25 2.28 -12.77 -10.25
CA ARG A 25 3.04 -12.81 -11.50
C ARG A 25 3.55 -11.42 -11.92
N ARG A 26 2.69 -10.40 -11.87
CA ARG A 26 3.06 -9.02 -12.25
C ARG A 26 4.16 -8.45 -11.36
N LEU A 27 4.00 -8.59 -10.03
CA LEU A 27 5.01 -8.19 -9.06
C LEU A 27 6.31 -9.01 -9.24
N GLY A 28 6.19 -10.30 -9.53
CA GLY A 28 7.33 -11.16 -9.82
C GLY A 28 8.10 -10.74 -11.07
N GLU A 29 7.41 -10.30 -12.12
CA GLU A 29 8.04 -9.74 -13.34
C GLU A 29 8.76 -8.42 -13.02
N GLU A 30 8.09 -7.50 -12.30
CA GLU A 30 8.62 -6.18 -11.92
C GLU A 30 9.85 -6.24 -11.01
N PHE A 31 9.83 -7.14 -10.02
CA PHE A 31 10.90 -7.28 -9.03
C PHE A 31 11.82 -8.48 -9.29
N SER A 32 11.75 -9.08 -10.49
CA SER A 32 12.47 -10.31 -10.88
C SER A 32 13.99 -10.28 -10.67
N SER A 33 14.60 -9.09 -10.73
CA SER A 33 16.04 -8.91 -10.53
C SER A 33 16.47 -8.79 -9.07
N ILE A 34 15.51 -8.61 -8.15
CA ILE A 34 15.75 -8.29 -6.73
C ILE A 34 15.21 -9.42 -5.84
N TYR A 35 13.99 -9.90 -6.09
CA TYR A 35 13.30 -10.85 -5.23
C TYR A 35 12.81 -12.09 -5.97
N GLY A 36 12.90 -13.23 -5.30
CA GLY A 36 12.29 -14.48 -5.76
C GLY A 36 10.79 -14.55 -5.47
N THR A 37 10.10 -15.47 -6.15
CA THR A 37 8.64 -15.66 -6.08
C THR A 37 8.11 -15.82 -4.66
N GLU A 38 8.83 -16.54 -3.79
CA GLU A 38 8.41 -16.75 -2.40
C GLU A 38 8.29 -15.44 -1.61
N THR A 39 9.22 -14.50 -1.81
CA THR A 39 9.16 -13.18 -1.18
C THR A 39 7.99 -12.37 -1.71
N ILE A 40 7.77 -12.40 -3.03
CA ILE A 40 6.64 -11.70 -3.67
C ILE A 40 5.30 -12.22 -3.14
N GLU A 41 5.11 -13.54 -3.10
CA GLU A 41 3.88 -14.15 -2.59
C GLU A 41 3.67 -13.82 -1.12
N ARG A 42 4.72 -13.87 -0.30
CA ARG A 42 4.64 -13.50 1.12
C ARG A 42 4.21 -12.04 1.32
N PHE A 43 4.78 -11.11 0.56
CA PHE A 43 4.40 -9.68 0.64
C PHE A 43 2.97 -9.44 0.14
N LEU A 44 2.57 -10.10 -0.95
CA LEU A 44 1.21 -9.97 -1.48
C LEU A 44 0.16 -10.53 -0.53
N HIS A 45 0.36 -11.73 0.00
CA HIS A 45 -0.60 -12.36 0.92
C HIS A 45 -0.68 -11.61 2.26
N SER A 46 0.45 -11.23 2.85
CA SER A 46 0.41 -10.41 4.07
C SER A 46 -0.24 -9.04 3.85
N SER A 47 -0.09 -8.44 2.66
CA SER A 47 -0.79 -7.21 2.29
C SER A 47 -2.30 -7.43 2.15
N TYR A 48 -2.70 -8.57 1.58
CA TYR A 48 -4.10 -8.96 1.49
C TYR A 48 -4.73 -9.14 2.88
N ASP A 49 -4.08 -9.87 3.77
CA ASP A 49 -4.59 -10.16 5.12
C ASP A 49 -4.79 -8.86 5.94
N GLN A 50 -3.91 -7.87 5.76
CA GLN A 50 -4.05 -6.56 6.39
C GLN A 50 -5.32 -5.80 5.96
N PHE A 51 -5.78 -5.98 4.72
CA PHE A 51 -7.04 -5.38 4.27
C PHE A 51 -8.26 -6.27 4.52
N ALA A 52 -8.08 -7.59 4.50
CA ALA A 52 -9.15 -8.56 4.73
C ALA A 52 -9.69 -8.53 6.17
N THR A 53 -8.85 -8.11 7.12
CA THR A 53 -9.25 -7.94 8.53
C THR A 53 -10.13 -6.69 8.75
N GLY A 54 -10.15 -5.74 7.81
CA GLY A 54 -10.92 -4.50 7.87
C GLY A 54 -12.17 -4.51 6.99
N SER A 55 -13.05 -3.50 7.14
CA SER A 55 -14.30 -3.35 6.37
C SER A 55 -14.09 -2.84 4.94
N THR A 56 -13.03 -3.29 4.26
CA THR A 56 -12.75 -2.93 2.86
C THR A 56 -13.71 -3.66 1.92
N VAL A 57 -14.19 -2.97 0.88
CA VAL A 57 -15.11 -3.58 -0.11
C VAL A 57 -14.45 -4.81 -0.76
N PRO A 58 -15.01 -6.04 -0.61
CA PRO A 58 -14.33 -7.28 -0.96
C PRO A 58 -13.85 -7.40 -2.41
N ASN A 59 -14.54 -6.71 -3.34
CA ASN A 59 -14.27 -6.78 -4.77
C ASN A 59 -12.94 -6.10 -5.17
N PHE A 60 -12.46 -5.12 -4.40
CA PHE A 60 -11.23 -4.39 -4.72
C PHE A 60 -10.02 -4.90 -3.92
N LEU A 61 -10.22 -5.84 -2.99
CA LEU A 61 -9.17 -6.34 -2.10
C LEU A 61 -7.91 -6.83 -2.84
N PRO A 62 -7.99 -7.67 -3.89
CA PRO A 62 -6.79 -8.12 -4.60
C PRO A 62 -6.00 -6.98 -5.25
N LEU A 63 -6.70 -5.96 -5.77
CA LEU A 63 -6.07 -4.79 -6.39
C LEU A 63 -5.36 -3.93 -5.35
N LEU A 64 -6.01 -3.66 -4.21
CA LEU A 64 -5.42 -2.89 -3.12
C LEU A 64 -4.24 -3.63 -2.49
N ALA A 65 -4.34 -4.95 -2.35
CA ALA A 65 -3.25 -5.80 -1.92
C ALA A 65 -2.05 -5.74 -2.89
N GLU A 66 -2.29 -5.79 -4.21
CA GLU A 66 -1.23 -5.63 -5.22
C GLU A 66 -0.55 -4.26 -5.11
N ARG A 67 -1.32 -3.17 -5.06
CA ARG A 67 -0.78 -1.79 -4.92
C ARG A 67 0.04 -1.65 -3.64
N PHE A 68 -0.44 -2.20 -2.54
CA PHE A 68 0.23 -2.09 -1.26
C PHE A 68 1.48 -2.95 -1.19
N ALA A 69 1.43 -4.19 -1.69
CA ALA A 69 2.59 -5.06 -1.80
C ALA A 69 3.68 -4.43 -2.67
N ARG A 70 3.30 -3.78 -3.78
CA ARG A 70 4.23 -3.01 -4.62
C ARG A 70 4.93 -1.91 -3.82
N GLN A 71 4.18 -1.07 -3.11
CA GLN A 71 4.76 0.00 -2.28
C GLN A 71 5.75 -0.56 -1.24
N ARG A 72 5.36 -1.65 -0.55
CA ARG A 72 6.19 -2.32 0.45
C ARG A 72 7.48 -2.90 -0.15
N LEU A 73 7.38 -3.57 -1.31
CA LEU A 73 8.54 -4.11 -2.03
C LEU A 73 9.46 -3.01 -2.55
N THR A 74 8.91 -1.90 -3.05
CA THR A 74 9.71 -0.72 -3.43
C THR A 74 10.43 -0.13 -2.23
N ALA A 75 9.77 -0.06 -1.07
CA ALA A 75 10.37 0.43 0.16
C ALA A 75 11.51 -0.48 0.64
N LEU A 76 11.27 -1.79 0.66
CA LEU A 76 12.30 -2.76 1.02
C LEU A 76 13.50 -2.70 0.08
N ALA A 77 13.26 -2.62 -1.23
CA ALA A 77 14.32 -2.52 -2.23
C ALA A 77 15.22 -1.31 -1.95
N ARG A 78 14.63 -0.14 -1.67
CA ARG A 78 15.39 1.07 -1.32
C ARG A 78 16.20 0.91 -0.03
N VAL A 79 15.63 0.31 1.02
CA VAL A 79 16.33 0.03 2.28
C VAL A 79 17.53 -0.90 2.07
N GLU A 80 17.40 -1.86 1.16
CA GLU A 80 18.47 -2.80 0.78
C GLU A 80 19.48 -2.19 -0.22
N GLY A 81 19.30 -0.93 -0.63
CA GLY A 81 20.16 -0.24 -1.58
C GLY A 81 19.89 -0.59 -3.05
N HIS A 82 18.77 -1.23 -3.35
CA HIS A 82 18.30 -1.53 -4.70
C HIS A 82 17.38 -0.41 -5.21
N GLY A 83 17.75 0.22 -6.33
CA GLY A 83 16.91 1.23 -6.97
C GLY A 83 16.83 2.56 -6.21
N ASP A 84 17.83 2.89 -5.40
CA ASP A 84 17.99 4.22 -4.81
C ASP A 84 18.47 5.21 -5.89
N ASP A 85 17.61 6.16 -6.23
CA ASP A 85 17.89 7.26 -7.15
C ASP A 85 18.35 8.53 -6.41
N GLY A 86 18.62 8.42 -5.10
CA GLY A 86 19.07 9.50 -4.23
C GLY A 86 17.95 10.46 -3.80
N ARG A 87 16.71 10.20 -4.20
CA ARG A 87 15.58 11.06 -3.82
C ARG A 87 15.15 10.79 -2.37
N PRO A 88 14.97 11.85 -1.56
CA PRO A 88 14.48 11.71 -0.20
C PRO A 88 13.05 11.16 -0.21
N VAL A 89 12.74 10.35 0.80
CA VAL A 89 11.42 9.75 1.00
C VAL A 89 10.79 10.39 2.25
N VAL A 90 9.51 10.74 2.19
CA VAL A 90 8.77 11.33 3.31
C VAL A 90 7.55 10.48 3.63
N LEU A 91 7.37 10.14 4.91
CA LEU A 91 6.23 9.35 5.38
C LEU A 91 5.23 10.22 6.17
N PHE A 92 3.98 10.28 5.70
CA PHE A 92 2.89 10.96 6.39
C PHE A 92 2.00 9.99 7.16
N LEU A 93 1.91 10.15 8.49
CA LEU A 93 1.12 9.27 9.37
C LEU A 93 -0.06 10.00 10.00
N CYS A 94 -1.22 9.34 10.03
CA CYS A 94 -2.34 9.74 10.90
C CYS A 94 -3.13 8.49 11.34
N VAL A 95 -4.13 8.62 12.22
CA VAL A 95 -4.83 7.44 12.76
C VAL A 95 -5.50 6.61 11.66
N HIS A 96 -6.41 7.23 10.89
CA HIS A 96 -7.23 6.51 9.92
C HIS A 96 -6.66 6.44 8.50
N ASN A 97 -5.57 7.15 8.21
CA ASN A 97 -5.07 7.30 6.84
C ASN A 97 -6.14 7.70 5.78
N ALA A 98 -7.17 8.44 6.20
CA ALA A 98 -8.31 8.81 5.38
C ALA A 98 -8.46 10.33 5.16
N GLY A 99 -7.63 11.15 5.81
CA GLY A 99 -7.78 12.61 5.78
C GLY A 99 -6.43 13.32 5.79
N ARG A 100 -5.94 13.73 6.97
CA ARG A 100 -4.73 14.57 7.10
C ARG A 100 -3.51 14.02 6.36
N SER A 101 -3.17 12.75 6.57
CA SER A 101 -2.00 12.15 5.89
C SER A 101 -2.18 12.04 4.38
N GLN A 102 -3.42 11.88 3.91
CA GLN A 102 -3.75 11.78 2.48
C GLN A 102 -3.71 13.15 1.81
N MET A 103 -4.22 14.18 2.48
CA MET A 103 -4.08 15.57 2.03
C MET A 103 -2.61 15.99 1.98
N ALA A 104 -1.82 15.61 3.00
CA ALA A 104 -0.40 15.90 3.04
C ALA A 104 0.35 15.20 1.91
N LEU A 105 0.06 13.91 1.65
CA LEU A 105 0.57 13.17 0.50
C LEU A 105 0.26 13.90 -0.82
N GLY A 106 -1.01 14.23 -1.08
CA GLY A 106 -1.42 14.89 -2.33
C GLY A 106 -0.78 16.27 -2.52
N PHE A 107 -0.67 17.08 -1.45
CA PHE A 107 0.06 18.35 -1.54
C PHE A 107 1.54 18.14 -1.79
N PHE A 108 2.16 17.15 -1.13
CA PHE A 108 3.58 16.87 -1.32
C PHE A 108 3.88 16.45 -2.74
N GLU A 109 3.14 15.48 -3.30
CA GLU A 109 3.32 15.03 -4.68
C GLU A 109 3.11 16.18 -5.68
N HIS A 110 2.09 17.02 -5.45
CA HIS A 110 1.83 18.19 -6.29
C HIS A 110 2.96 19.23 -6.26
N LEU A 111 3.60 19.44 -5.11
CA LEU A 111 4.63 20.48 -4.93
C LEU A 111 6.05 19.98 -5.21
N ALA A 112 6.38 18.76 -4.81
CA ALA A 112 7.71 18.18 -4.94
C ALA A 112 7.94 17.53 -6.32
N GLY A 113 6.87 17.07 -6.98
CA GLY A 113 6.97 16.34 -8.25
C GLY A 113 7.97 15.19 -8.15
N ASP A 114 8.87 15.10 -9.13
CA ASP A 114 9.88 14.03 -9.18
C ASP A 114 11.06 14.24 -8.23
N ALA A 115 11.15 15.34 -7.48
CA ALA A 115 12.31 15.63 -6.63
C ALA A 115 12.37 14.81 -5.34
N ALA A 116 11.25 14.26 -4.90
CA ALA A 116 11.13 13.46 -3.69
C ALA A 116 9.96 12.48 -3.80
N ILE A 117 9.96 11.45 -2.95
CA ILE A 117 8.88 10.47 -2.88
C ILE A 117 8.13 10.66 -1.57
N ALA A 118 6.81 10.50 -1.59
CA ALA A 118 6.03 10.45 -0.37
C ALA A 118 5.21 9.17 -0.27
N TRP A 119 5.03 8.72 0.97
CA TRP A 119 4.10 7.65 1.33
C TRP A 119 3.19 8.12 2.44
N SER A 120 2.08 7.41 2.63
CA SER A 120 1.18 7.63 3.76
C SER A 120 0.75 6.32 4.40
N GLY A 121 0.46 6.37 5.70
CA GLY A 121 -0.05 5.23 6.46
C GLY A 121 -0.88 5.64 7.67
N GLY A 122 -1.49 4.67 8.34
CA GLY A 122 -2.21 4.90 9.60
C GLY A 122 -2.30 3.70 10.53
N SER A 123 -2.63 3.96 11.80
CA SER A 123 -2.61 2.95 12.88
C SER A 123 -3.86 2.10 12.84
N GLU A 124 -4.97 2.72 12.46
CA GLU A 124 -6.30 2.13 12.39
C GLU A 124 -6.92 2.57 11.06
N PRO A 125 -6.46 2.06 9.91
CA PRO A 125 -6.90 2.52 8.60
C PRO A 125 -8.43 2.52 8.47
N GLY A 126 -8.97 3.62 7.94
CA GLY A 126 -10.38 3.76 7.65
C GLY A 126 -10.82 2.88 6.47
N VAL A 127 -12.11 2.88 6.17
CA VAL A 127 -12.67 2.12 5.04
C VAL A 127 -12.42 2.80 3.70
N GLU A 128 -12.50 4.13 3.69
CA GLU A 128 -12.35 4.96 2.49
C GLU A 128 -11.69 6.29 2.85
N ILE A 129 -11.24 7.01 1.83
CA ILE A 129 -10.78 8.39 1.98
C ILE A 129 -11.97 9.27 2.36
N ASN A 130 -11.78 10.19 3.30
CA ASN A 130 -12.82 11.11 3.74
C ASN A 130 -13.29 11.97 2.55
N PRO A 131 -14.58 11.91 2.17
CA PRO A 131 -15.09 12.67 1.03
C PRO A 131 -14.89 14.18 1.15
N SER A 132 -14.88 14.71 2.38
CA SER A 132 -14.60 16.14 2.63
C SER A 132 -13.14 16.50 2.33
N ALA A 133 -12.20 15.58 2.59
CA ALA A 133 -10.80 15.78 2.22
C ALA A 133 -10.62 15.74 0.71
N VAL A 134 -11.29 14.81 0.01
CA VAL A 134 -11.30 14.75 -1.45
C VAL A 134 -11.82 16.07 -2.04
N ALA A 135 -12.97 16.55 -1.56
CA ALA A 135 -13.56 17.81 -2.03
C ALA A 135 -12.64 19.01 -1.79
N ALA A 136 -12.04 19.12 -0.60
CA ALA A 136 -11.12 20.22 -0.27
C ALA A 136 -9.83 20.20 -1.11
N MET A 137 -9.30 19.02 -1.44
CA MET A 137 -8.13 18.90 -2.32
C MET A 137 -8.48 19.20 -3.77
N ALA A 138 -9.67 18.79 -4.22
CA ALA A 138 -10.16 19.07 -5.58
C ALA A 138 -10.34 20.58 -5.82
N GLU A 139 -10.75 21.37 -4.81
CA GLU A 139 -10.76 22.84 -4.88
C GLU A 139 -9.38 23.45 -5.19
N ARG A 140 -8.30 22.73 -4.89
CA ARG A 140 -6.92 23.10 -5.18
C ARG A 140 -6.36 22.43 -6.44
N GLY A 141 -7.19 21.70 -7.19
CA GLY A 141 -6.77 20.97 -8.39
C GLY A 141 -5.95 19.71 -8.09
N ILE A 142 -6.03 19.17 -6.88
CA ILE A 142 -5.33 17.94 -6.48
C ILE A 142 -6.36 16.83 -6.27
N ASP A 143 -6.25 15.76 -7.04
CA ASP A 143 -7.12 14.60 -6.91
C ASP A 143 -6.48 13.55 -6.00
N ILE A 144 -7.11 13.28 -4.86
CA ILE A 144 -6.73 12.21 -3.92
C ILE A 144 -7.76 11.06 -3.90
N SER A 145 -8.72 11.03 -4.82
CA SER A 145 -9.80 10.02 -4.86
C SER A 145 -9.31 8.63 -5.26
N THR A 146 -8.15 8.53 -5.92
CA THR A 146 -7.52 7.27 -6.31
C THR A 146 -6.71 6.63 -5.17
N GLU A 147 -6.51 7.35 -4.08
CA GLU A 147 -5.86 6.84 -2.88
C GLU A 147 -6.77 5.98 -2.03
N TYR A 148 -6.16 5.24 -1.11
CA TYR A 148 -6.86 4.35 -0.20
C TYR A 148 -6.18 4.35 1.16
N PRO A 149 -6.96 4.20 2.26
CA PRO A 149 -6.42 4.00 3.59
C PRO A 149 -5.60 2.72 3.66
N LYS A 150 -4.39 2.82 4.22
CA LYS A 150 -3.45 1.70 4.38
C LYS A 150 -2.68 1.82 5.69
N PRO A 151 -2.29 0.69 6.31
CA PRO A 151 -1.41 0.73 7.46
C PRO A 151 -0.01 1.16 7.05
N TRP A 152 0.77 1.68 7.99
CA TRP A 152 2.23 1.78 7.76
C TRP A 152 2.88 0.43 8.04
N THR A 153 4.07 0.24 7.47
CA THR A 153 4.88 -0.98 7.66
C THR A 153 6.32 -0.62 7.96
N ASP A 154 7.07 -1.58 8.50
CA ASP A 154 8.44 -1.37 8.95
C ASP A 154 9.34 -0.92 7.79
N GLU A 155 9.25 -1.56 6.63
CA GLU A 155 10.00 -1.21 5.44
C GLU A 155 9.69 0.22 4.94
N VAL A 156 8.42 0.66 5.05
CA VAL A 156 7.99 2.00 4.68
C VAL A 156 8.56 3.04 5.65
N SER A 157 8.65 2.70 6.95
CA SER A 157 9.26 3.57 7.95
C SER A 157 10.79 3.61 7.90
N ALA A 158 11.43 2.51 7.50
CA ALA A 158 12.88 2.40 7.44
C ALA A 158 13.49 3.13 6.23
N CYS A 159 12.72 3.30 5.16
CA CYS A 159 13.17 4.00 3.96
C CYS A 159 13.01 5.53 4.05
N SER A 160 12.17 6.03 4.95
CA SER A 160 11.89 7.47 5.13
C SER A 160 12.88 8.17 6.06
#